data_AF-A0A9Q1HJL3-F1
#
_entry.id   AF-A0A9Q1HJL3-F1
#
_cell.length_a   1.000
_cell.length_b   1.000
_cell.length_c   1.000
_cell.angle_alpha   90.00
_cell.angle_beta   90.00
_cell.angle_gamma   90.00
#
_symmetry.space_group_name_H-M   'P 1'
#
loop_
_entity.id
_entity.type
_entity.pdbx_description
1 polymer ?
#
loop_
_entity_poly.entity_id
_entity_poly.type
_entity_poly.pdbx_seq_one_letter_code
_entity_poly.pdbx_strand_id
1 'polypeptide(L)'
;MGNYKYIQSYTRIYRQVTRFHIIVQSSFQIYFAQGQDRPNHLQFKIEGIMFKEIQHPFTPQTAEVPGYVPNVIPLWQIFACYLVPLCVICLLVIFGLRHDQYGKKFGLNERVFFVWFAISGFTHICVEIPFTLGQASMAWRGDIWSEIWKEYSKADSRYILAQSTTVAIEIMTAWILGPMCLMVVWLHYKRNTTRYVLELIIAVSHLYGTTVYYLEEHLSGYEHVPVDNPKYMWLYFGVFNSPWLIFPVLIIIRNWLLLSHCQAVYDVMIAKREQLRNEKKKH
;
A
#
# COMPACT_ATOMS: atom_id res chain seq x y z
N MET A 1 35.32 12.70 21.75
CA MET A 1 34.52 13.08 20.55
C MET A 1 33.55 12.00 20.03
N GLY A 2 33.57 10.75 20.51
CA GLY A 2 32.68 9.67 19.99
C GLY A 2 31.20 9.72 20.42
N ASN A 3 30.87 10.25 21.61
CA ASN A 3 29.50 10.26 22.14
C ASN A 3 28.56 11.27 21.43
N TYR A 4 29.11 12.36 20.89
CA TYR A 4 28.30 13.41 20.26
C TYR A 4 27.67 12.98 18.92
N LYS A 5 28.40 12.19 18.10
CA LYS A 5 27.85 11.64 16.85
C LYS A 5 26.74 10.60 17.10
N TYR A 6 26.87 9.82 18.18
CA TYR A 6 25.90 8.81 18.58
C TYR A 6 24.57 9.45 19.04
N ILE A 7 24.64 10.48 19.89
CA ILE A 7 23.46 11.21 20.37
C ILE A 7 22.73 11.88 19.19
N GLN A 8 23.46 12.52 18.26
CA GLN A 8 22.86 13.14 17.06
C GLN A 8 22.12 12.12 16.17
N SER A 9 22.63 10.89 16.03
CA SER A 9 21.90 9.84 15.28
C SER A 9 20.60 9.41 15.97
N TYR A 10 20.60 9.26 17.30
CA TYR A 10 19.37 8.93 18.05
C TYR A 10 18.34 10.06 17.99
N THR A 11 18.77 11.32 18.13
CA THR A 11 17.85 12.47 18.02
C THR A 11 17.23 12.56 16.61
N ARG A 12 18.00 12.18 15.57
CA ARG A 12 17.51 12.15 14.19
C ARG A 12 16.51 11.02 13.94
N ILE A 13 16.76 9.81 14.47
CA ILE A 13 15.83 8.67 14.41
C ILE A 13 14.55 9.01 15.19
N TYR A 14 14.69 9.53 16.41
CA TYR A 14 13.56 9.93 17.24
C TYR A 14 12.67 10.95 16.54
N ARG A 15 13.25 12.00 15.95
CA ARG A 15 12.49 12.98 15.14
C ARG A 15 11.78 12.35 13.94
N GLN A 16 12.34 11.31 13.32
CA GLN A 16 11.67 10.59 12.24
C GLN A 16 10.49 9.76 12.74
N VAL A 17 10.65 9.07 13.87
CA VAL A 17 9.57 8.32 14.52
C VAL A 17 8.44 9.25 14.97
N THR A 18 8.77 10.41 15.56
CA THR A 18 7.76 11.41 15.95
C THR A 18 7.02 11.97 14.74
N ARG A 19 7.73 12.32 13.66
CA ARG A 19 7.09 12.77 12.41
C ARG A 19 6.19 11.69 11.81
N PHE A 20 6.63 10.44 11.87
CA PHE A 20 5.84 9.30 11.43
C PHE A 20 4.56 9.12 12.26
N HIS A 21 4.68 9.19 13.59
CA HIS A 21 3.52 9.13 14.48
C HIS A 21 2.51 10.24 14.18
N ILE A 22 2.99 11.47 13.92
CA ILE A 22 2.15 12.59 13.52
C ILE A 22 1.45 12.30 12.19
N ILE A 23 2.17 11.79 11.18
CA ILE A 23 1.57 11.44 9.88
C ILE A 23 0.45 10.41 10.06
N VAL A 24 0.71 9.33 10.81
CA VAL A 24 -0.30 8.29 11.07
C VAL A 24 -1.51 8.85 11.81
N GLN A 25 -1.30 9.63 12.87
CA GLN A 25 -2.40 10.27 13.60
C GLN A 25 -3.20 11.23 12.73
N SER A 26 -2.53 12.07 11.94
CA SER A 26 -3.19 13.00 11.02
C SER A 26 -3.96 12.25 9.93
N SER A 27 -3.40 11.19 9.36
CA SER A 27 -4.08 10.31 8.39
C SER A 27 -5.39 9.74 8.95
N PHE A 28 -5.35 9.19 10.16
CA PHE A 28 -6.57 8.70 10.82
C PHE A 28 -7.56 9.82 11.14
N GLN A 29 -7.08 10.96 11.66
CA GLN A 29 -7.96 12.09 11.98
C GLN A 29 -8.66 12.64 10.74
N ILE A 30 -7.97 12.77 9.60
CA ILE A 30 -8.57 13.21 8.34
C ILE A 30 -9.65 12.23 7.89
N TYR A 31 -9.34 10.93 7.89
CA TYR A 31 -10.30 9.91 7.48
C TYR A 31 -11.53 9.86 8.40
N PHE A 32 -11.34 9.85 9.72
CA PHE A 32 -12.44 9.79 10.69
C PHE A 32 -13.26 11.08 10.76
N ALA A 33 -12.64 12.26 10.58
CA ALA A 33 -13.36 13.53 10.50
C ALA A 33 -14.33 13.53 9.30
N GLN A 34 -13.91 12.96 8.16
CA GLN A 34 -14.79 12.79 6.99
C GLN A 34 -15.79 11.63 7.16
N GLY A 35 -15.54 10.71 8.09
CA GLY A 35 -16.46 9.63 8.46
C GLY A 35 -17.66 10.08 9.29
N GLN A 36 -17.53 11.15 10.08
CA GLN A 36 -18.62 11.64 10.95
C GLN A 36 -19.77 12.33 10.20
N ASP A 37 -19.51 12.84 8.99
CA ASP A 37 -20.53 13.43 8.11
C ASP A 37 -21.13 12.42 7.12
N ARG A 38 -20.77 11.13 7.21
CA ARG A 38 -21.41 10.11 6.37
C ARG A 38 -22.85 9.93 6.85
N PRO A 39 -23.87 10.17 6.02
CA PRO A 39 -25.22 9.83 6.40
C PRO A 39 -25.27 8.34 6.73
N ASN A 40 -25.57 8.01 7.99
CA ASN A 40 -25.95 6.67 8.42
C ASN A 40 -26.96 6.16 7.41
N HIS A 41 -26.60 5.10 6.67
CA HIS A 41 -27.46 4.34 5.75
C HIS A 41 -28.84 4.97 5.57
N LEU A 42 -28.90 6.05 4.79
CA LEU A 42 -30.18 6.60 4.37
C LEU A 42 -30.69 5.58 3.34
N GLN A 43 -31.38 4.56 3.86
CA GLN A 43 -32.44 3.89 3.12
C GLN A 43 -33.41 5.01 2.74
N PHE A 44 -33.14 5.66 1.61
CA PHE A 44 -34.12 6.44 0.90
C PHE A 44 -35.16 5.44 0.41
N LYS A 45 -36.08 5.09 1.31
CA LYS A 45 -37.34 4.45 0.97
C LYS A 45 -38.18 5.53 0.30
N ILE A 46 -37.86 5.80 -0.97
CA ILE A 46 -38.75 6.57 -1.85
C ILE A 46 -39.91 5.63 -2.14
N GLU A 47 -40.92 5.67 -1.28
CA GLU A 47 -42.20 5.00 -1.54
C GLU A 47 -42.75 5.55 -2.86
N GLY A 48 -42.77 4.71 -3.90
CA GLY A 48 -43.52 4.97 -5.13
C GLY A 48 -42.74 5.06 -6.44
N ILE A 49 -41.41 4.91 -6.47
CA ILE A 49 -40.66 4.75 -7.72
C ILE A 49 -40.01 3.36 -7.70
N MET A 50 -40.62 2.41 -8.43
CA MET A 50 -39.98 1.14 -8.78
C MET A 50 -38.74 1.48 -9.61
N PHE A 51 -37.58 1.66 -8.98
CA PHE A 51 -36.32 1.60 -9.69
C PHE A 51 -36.28 0.22 -10.31
N LYS A 52 -36.26 0.15 -11.65
CA LYS A 52 -35.99 -1.11 -12.34
C LYS A 52 -34.61 -1.55 -11.85
N GLU A 53 -34.56 -2.57 -11.00
CA GLU A 53 -33.30 -3.13 -10.52
C GLU A 53 -32.51 -3.57 -11.74
N ILE A 54 -31.46 -2.82 -12.06
CA ILE A 54 -30.55 -3.16 -13.13
C ILE A 54 -29.72 -4.32 -12.59
N GLN A 55 -29.83 -5.48 -13.24
CA GLN A 55 -28.99 -6.62 -12.92
C GLN A 55 -27.51 -6.22 -13.03
N HIS A 56 -26.76 -6.43 -11.95
CA HIS A 56 -25.35 -6.06 -11.88
C HIS A 56 -24.43 -7.25 -12.22
N PRO A 57 -23.20 -7.02 -12.71
CA PRO A 57 -22.29 -8.09 -13.11
C PRO A 57 -21.50 -8.74 -11.95
N PHE A 58 -21.72 -8.32 -10.70
CA PHE A 58 -20.95 -8.75 -9.53
C PHE A 58 -21.41 -10.11 -8.96
N THR A 59 -20.50 -10.82 -8.29
CA THR A 59 -20.77 -12.11 -7.64
C THR A 59 -20.89 -11.92 -6.12
N PRO A 60 -21.89 -12.48 -5.42
CA PRO A 60 -23.01 -13.25 -5.97
C PRO A 60 -24.04 -12.32 -6.66
N GLN A 61 -24.77 -12.87 -7.63
CA GLN A 61 -25.81 -12.15 -8.36
C GLN A 61 -27.03 -11.77 -7.49
N THR A 62 -27.14 -12.37 -6.31
CA THR A 62 -28.19 -12.09 -5.33
C THR A 62 -27.86 -10.95 -4.38
N ALA A 63 -26.65 -10.40 -4.44
CA ALA A 63 -26.26 -9.28 -3.59
C ALA A 63 -27.09 -8.03 -3.92
N GLU A 64 -27.38 -7.20 -2.91
CA GLU A 64 -28.04 -5.93 -3.14
C GLU A 64 -26.98 -4.85 -3.45
N VAL A 65 -27.06 -4.23 -4.63
CA VAL A 65 -26.20 -3.11 -5.02
C VAL A 65 -27.08 -1.91 -5.40
N PRO A 66 -27.58 -1.15 -4.40
CA PRO A 66 -28.54 -0.09 -4.62
C PRO A 66 -28.01 1.01 -5.56
N GLY A 67 -28.84 1.40 -6.53
CA GLY A 67 -28.50 2.47 -7.47
C GLY A 67 -27.37 2.13 -8.45
N TYR A 68 -27.10 0.85 -8.70
CA TYR A 68 -26.05 0.45 -9.65
C TYR A 68 -26.22 1.11 -11.04
N VAL A 69 -25.17 1.80 -11.48
CA VAL A 69 -25.03 2.36 -12.83
C VAL A 69 -23.84 1.69 -13.52
N PRO A 70 -24.07 0.99 -14.65
CA PRO A 70 -22.99 0.37 -15.43
C PRO A 70 -21.92 1.37 -15.86
N ASN A 71 -20.71 0.87 -16.04
CA ASN A 71 -19.61 1.67 -16.56
C ASN A 71 -19.95 2.24 -17.94
N VAL A 72 -19.74 3.54 -18.10
CA VAL A 72 -19.90 4.24 -19.38
C VAL A 72 -18.56 4.51 -20.05
N ILE A 73 -17.46 4.47 -19.28
CA ILE A 73 -16.10 4.65 -19.80
C ILE A 73 -15.62 3.34 -20.45
N PRO A 74 -15.13 3.37 -21.70
CA PRO A 74 -14.59 2.19 -22.36
C PRO A 74 -13.44 1.55 -21.56
N LEU A 75 -13.39 0.22 -21.53
CA LEU A 75 -12.42 -0.54 -20.74
C LEU A 75 -10.95 -0.15 -21.00
N TRP A 76 -10.59 0.15 -22.25
CA TRP A 76 -9.22 0.57 -22.58
C TRP A 76 -8.84 1.92 -21.95
N GLN A 77 -9.80 2.83 -21.76
CA GLN A 77 -9.56 4.11 -21.06
C GLN A 77 -9.36 3.87 -19.57
N ILE A 78 -10.17 2.99 -18.97
CA ILE A 78 -10.01 2.55 -17.58
C ILE A 78 -8.60 2.00 -17.35
N PHE A 79 -8.15 1.08 -18.22
CA PHE A 79 -6.78 0.55 -18.14
C PHE A 79 -5.71 1.61 -18.40
N ALA A 80 -5.89 2.48 -19.39
CA ALA A 80 -4.93 3.53 -19.69
C ALA A 80 -4.76 4.51 -18.53
N CYS A 81 -5.84 4.88 -17.84
CA CYS A 81 -5.82 5.74 -16.67
C CYS A 81 -4.97 5.19 -15.52
N TYR A 82 -4.82 3.87 -15.41
CA TYR A 82 -3.95 3.25 -14.43
C TYR A 82 -2.54 2.97 -14.98
N LEU A 83 -2.44 2.31 -16.14
CA LEU A 83 -1.17 1.85 -16.70
C LEU A 83 -0.26 2.98 -17.18
N VAL A 84 -0.80 4.06 -17.76
CA VAL A 84 0.02 5.17 -18.25
C VAL A 84 0.77 5.85 -17.10
N PRO A 85 0.13 6.24 -15.99
CA PRO A 85 0.85 6.74 -14.81
C PRO A 85 1.92 5.78 -14.29
N LEU A 86 1.64 4.46 -14.24
CA LEU A 86 2.64 3.48 -13.80
C LEU A 86 3.86 3.46 -14.73
N CYS A 87 3.65 3.46 -16.04
CA CYS A 87 4.73 3.55 -17.02
C CYS A 87 5.55 4.84 -16.85
N VAL A 88 4.87 5.97 -16.67
CA VAL A 88 5.53 7.27 -16.44
C VAL A 88 6.37 7.22 -15.15
N ILE A 89 5.84 6.71 -14.05
CA ILE A 89 6.57 6.55 -12.79
C ILE A 89 7.79 5.65 -12.96
N CYS A 90 7.64 4.50 -13.63
CA CYS A 90 8.77 3.62 -13.95
C CYS A 90 9.87 4.36 -14.70
N LEU A 91 9.52 5.11 -15.75
CA LEU A 91 10.48 5.87 -16.55
C LEU A 91 11.14 6.98 -15.72
N LEU A 92 10.37 7.74 -14.95
CA LEU A 92 10.88 8.81 -14.09
C LEU A 92 11.86 8.27 -13.03
N VAL A 93 11.57 7.12 -12.44
CA VAL A 93 12.48 6.49 -11.48
C VAL A 93 13.73 5.94 -12.17
N ILE A 94 13.59 5.22 -13.29
CA ILE A 94 14.72 4.58 -13.99
C ILE A 94 15.68 5.62 -14.59
N PHE A 95 15.16 6.70 -15.15
CA PHE A 95 15.93 7.73 -15.85
C PHE A 95 16.22 8.96 -14.99
N GLY A 96 15.33 9.35 -14.09
CA GLY A 96 15.48 10.53 -13.24
C GLY A 96 16.22 10.26 -11.93
N LEU A 97 15.93 9.16 -11.24
CA LEU A 97 16.58 8.79 -9.97
C LEU A 97 17.81 7.89 -10.20
N ARG A 98 18.81 8.41 -10.93
CA ARG A 98 20.02 7.65 -11.28
C ARG A 98 21.11 7.69 -10.22
N HIS A 99 21.15 8.75 -9.42
CA HIS A 99 22.18 9.02 -8.43
C HIS A 99 21.55 9.37 -7.09
N ASP A 100 22.23 9.00 -6.01
CA ASP A 100 21.87 9.45 -4.66
C ASP A 100 22.30 10.91 -4.42
N GLN A 101 21.98 11.43 -3.23
CA GLN A 101 22.34 12.80 -2.85
C GLN A 101 23.86 13.10 -2.87
N TYR A 102 24.72 12.07 -2.92
CA TYR A 102 26.17 12.19 -2.98
C TYR A 102 26.73 11.94 -4.38
N GLY A 103 25.86 11.80 -5.40
CA GLY A 103 26.25 11.55 -6.78
C GLY A 103 26.60 10.09 -7.07
N LYS A 104 26.47 9.16 -6.11
CA LYS A 104 26.74 7.74 -6.37
C LYS A 104 25.59 7.12 -7.14
N LYS A 105 25.93 6.45 -8.24
CA LYS A 105 24.97 5.75 -9.10
C LYS A 105 24.29 4.60 -8.36
N PHE A 106 22.96 4.51 -8.44
CA PHE A 106 22.23 3.36 -7.89
C PHE A 106 22.47 2.09 -8.72
N GLY A 107 22.62 0.96 -8.03
CA GLY A 107 22.68 -0.36 -8.66
C GLY A 107 21.32 -0.79 -9.25
N LEU A 108 21.31 -1.82 -10.10
CA LEU A 108 20.08 -2.31 -10.73
C LEU A 108 19.04 -2.77 -9.68
N ASN A 109 19.48 -3.56 -8.71
CA ASN A 109 18.61 -4.07 -7.64
C ASN A 109 17.97 -2.91 -6.86
N GLU A 110 18.74 -1.87 -6.50
CA GLU A 110 18.20 -0.70 -5.79
C GLU A 110 17.09 -0.02 -6.60
N ARG A 111 17.29 0.15 -7.92
CA ARG A 111 16.31 0.77 -8.81
C ARG A 111 15.02 -0.02 -8.95
N VAL A 112 15.10 -1.35 -8.98
CA VAL A 112 13.90 -2.20 -9.01
C VAL A 112 13.04 -1.96 -7.76
N PHE A 113 13.65 -1.88 -6.58
CA PHE A 113 12.91 -1.58 -5.36
C PHE A 113 12.38 -0.14 -5.32
N PHE A 114 13.11 0.83 -5.87
CA PHE A 114 12.59 2.19 -6.04
C PHE A 114 11.32 2.21 -6.90
N VAL A 115 11.33 1.52 -8.04
CA VAL A 115 10.17 1.41 -8.92
C VAL A 115 9.01 0.78 -8.18
N TRP A 116 9.25 -0.32 -7.45
CA TRP A 116 8.23 -0.97 -6.63
C TRP A 116 7.60 -0.01 -5.61
N PHE A 117 8.40 0.65 -4.75
CA PHE A 117 7.84 1.58 -3.76
C PHE A 117 7.16 2.80 -4.40
N ALA A 118 7.65 3.29 -5.55
CA ALA A 118 6.99 4.39 -6.25
C ALA A 118 5.63 3.96 -6.83
N ILE A 119 5.55 2.77 -7.42
CA ILE A 119 4.30 2.18 -7.92
C ILE A 119 3.32 1.94 -6.76
N SER A 120 3.75 1.25 -5.70
CA SER A 120 2.89 1.01 -4.53
C SER A 120 2.40 2.32 -3.92
N GLY A 121 3.30 3.29 -3.72
CA GLY A 121 2.92 4.61 -3.20
C GLY A 121 1.88 5.31 -4.07
N PHE A 122 2.01 5.23 -5.39
CA PHE A 122 1.01 5.76 -6.32
C PHE A 122 -0.31 5.01 -6.24
N THR A 123 -0.31 3.68 -6.26
CA THR A 123 -1.55 2.89 -6.19
C THR A 123 -2.32 3.20 -4.91
N HIS A 124 -1.63 3.16 -3.77
CA HIS A 124 -2.23 3.43 -2.46
C HIS A 124 -2.80 4.85 -2.37
N ILE A 125 -2.05 5.86 -2.84
CA ILE A 125 -2.49 7.26 -2.71
C ILE A 125 -3.51 7.65 -3.78
N CYS A 126 -3.27 7.29 -5.04
CA CYS A 126 -4.08 7.80 -6.15
C CYS A 126 -5.28 6.91 -6.47
N VAL A 127 -5.25 5.61 -6.13
CA VAL A 127 -6.34 4.68 -6.46
C VAL A 127 -7.14 4.30 -5.21
N GLU A 128 -6.46 3.98 -4.12
CA GLU A 128 -7.13 3.49 -2.89
C GLU A 128 -7.68 4.62 -2.03
N ILE A 129 -7.05 5.81 -1.96
CA ILE A 129 -7.66 6.95 -1.25
C ILE A 129 -9.05 7.29 -1.83
N PRO A 130 -9.23 7.49 -3.16
CA PRO A 130 -10.57 7.71 -3.72
C PRO A 130 -11.58 6.61 -3.39
N PHE A 131 -11.15 5.34 -3.30
CA PHE A 131 -12.00 4.25 -2.84
C PHE A 131 -12.41 4.43 -1.38
N THR A 132 -11.46 4.62 -0.47
CA THR A 132 -11.74 4.73 0.97
C THR A 132 -12.67 5.91 1.29
N LEU A 133 -12.60 6.98 0.51
CA LEU A 133 -13.47 8.16 0.62
C LEU A 133 -14.83 7.99 -0.05
N GLY A 134 -14.89 7.22 -1.13
CA GLY A 134 -16.04 7.20 -2.04
C GLY A 134 -16.70 5.83 -2.24
N GLN A 135 -16.33 4.81 -1.47
CA GLN A 135 -16.87 3.44 -1.58
C GLN A 135 -18.39 3.41 -1.43
N ALA A 136 -18.97 4.24 -0.54
CA ALA A 136 -20.39 4.18 -0.20
C ALA A 136 -21.29 4.65 -1.34
N SER A 137 -20.76 5.43 -2.27
CA SER A 137 -21.46 5.96 -3.44
C SER A 137 -20.95 5.40 -4.77
N MET A 138 -20.04 4.44 -4.71
CA MET A 138 -19.32 3.95 -5.89
C MET A 138 -20.24 3.36 -6.96
N ALA A 139 -21.35 2.74 -6.55
CA ALA A 139 -22.27 2.06 -7.46
C ALA A 139 -22.96 2.99 -8.46
N TRP A 140 -23.27 4.24 -8.10
CA TRP A 140 -23.98 5.20 -8.97
C TRP A 140 -23.10 6.31 -9.51
N ARG A 141 -21.86 6.46 -9.02
CA ARG A 141 -20.92 7.46 -9.54
C ARG A 141 -20.34 7.04 -10.90
N GLY A 142 -20.12 8.03 -11.77
CA GLY A 142 -19.52 7.87 -13.10
C GLY A 142 -18.17 8.59 -13.28
N ASP A 143 -17.50 8.96 -12.18
CA ASP A 143 -16.13 9.48 -12.26
C ASP A 143 -15.13 8.35 -12.54
N ILE A 144 -13.94 8.72 -13.02
CA ILE A 144 -12.93 7.73 -13.43
C ILE A 144 -12.56 6.76 -12.30
N TRP A 145 -12.55 7.21 -11.04
CA TRP A 145 -12.19 6.36 -9.92
C TRP A 145 -13.28 5.34 -9.61
N SER A 146 -14.55 5.75 -9.59
CA SER A 146 -15.65 4.80 -9.43
C SER A 146 -15.73 3.81 -10.59
N GLU A 147 -15.45 4.24 -11.82
CA GLU A 147 -15.42 3.37 -13.01
C GLU A 147 -14.30 2.32 -12.92
N ILE A 148 -13.09 2.70 -12.50
CA ILE A 148 -11.98 1.77 -12.25
C ILE A 148 -12.40 0.71 -11.21
N TRP A 149 -12.95 1.14 -10.09
CA TRP A 149 -13.31 0.23 -9.00
C TRP A 149 -14.54 -0.62 -9.31
N LYS A 150 -15.53 -0.12 -10.06
CA LYS A 150 -16.63 -0.92 -10.60
C LYS A 150 -16.11 -1.98 -11.59
N GLU A 151 -15.12 -1.66 -12.42
CA GLU A 151 -14.50 -2.66 -13.30
C GLU A 151 -13.77 -3.73 -12.49
N TYR A 152 -12.98 -3.33 -11.49
CA TYR A 152 -12.28 -4.26 -10.61
C TYR A 152 -13.24 -5.12 -9.77
N SER A 153 -14.38 -4.55 -9.34
CA SER A 153 -15.39 -5.23 -8.54
C SER A 153 -16.09 -6.38 -9.26
N LYS A 154 -15.95 -6.47 -10.60
CA LYS A 154 -16.38 -7.66 -11.36
C LYS A 154 -15.53 -8.89 -11.03
N ALA A 155 -14.31 -8.68 -10.56
CA ALA A 155 -13.45 -9.74 -10.07
C ALA A 155 -13.59 -10.00 -8.58
N ASP A 156 -13.90 -8.96 -7.81
CA ASP A 156 -14.06 -9.06 -6.36
C ASP A 156 -15.12 -8.08 -5.88
N SER A 157 -16.33 -8.58 -5.64
CA SER A 157 -17.46 -7.72 -5.29
C SER A 157 -17.34 -7.09 -3.90
N ARG A 158 -16.40 -7.54 -3.05
CA ARG A 158 -16.21 -6.99 -1.70
C ARG A 158 -15.88 -5.49 -1.74
N TYR A 159 -15.34 -4.99 -2.85
CA TYR A 159 -15.12 -3.57 -3.10
C TYR A 159 -16.42 -2.81 -3.34
N ILE A 160 -17.31 -3.28 -4.23
CA ILE A 160 -18.60 -2.62 -4.49
C ILE A 160 -19.57 -2.76 -3.31
N LEU A 161 -19.48 -3.87 -2.57
CA LEU A 161 -20.25 -4.12 -1.35
C LEU A 161 -19.63 -3.44 -0.12
N ALA A 162 -18.46 -2.83 -0.27
CA ALA A 162 -17.73 -2.12 0.78
C ALA A 162 -17.57 -2.95 2.07
N GLN A 163 -17.19 -4.22 1.93
CA GLN A 163 -17.01 -5.10 3.08
C GLN A 163 -15.96 -4.55 4.05
N SER A 164 -16.27 -4.63 5.34
CA SER A 164 -15.49 -4.01 6.42
C SER A 164 -14.02 -4.41 6.40
N THR A 165 -13.71 -5.69 6.16
CA THR A 165 -12.31 -6.18 6.10
C THR A 165 -11.56 -5.57 4.93
N THR A 166 -12.14 -5.61 3.72
CA THR A 166 -11.55 -5.01 2.51
C THR A 166 -11.36 -3.51 2.70
N VAL A 167 -12.40 -2.78 3.15
CA VAL A 167 -12.30 -1.35 3.42
C VAL A 167 -11.24 -1.04 4.47
N ALA A 168 -11.12 -1.84 5.54
CA ALA A 168 -10.10 -1.64 6.57
C ALA A 168 -8.67 -1.83 6.04
N ILE A 169 -8.43 -2.86 5.23
CA ILE A 169 -7.15 -3.07 4.55
C ILE A 169 -6.82 -1.85 3.69
N GLU A 170 -7.77 -1.41 2.86
CA GLU A 170 -7.58 -0.30 1.93
C GLU A 170 -7.35 1.04 2.65
N ILE A 171 -7.98 1.28 3.81
CA ILE A 171 -7.68 2.47 4.62
C ILE A 171 -6.22 2.45 5.10
N MET A 172 -5.76 1.30 5.59
CA MET A 172 -4.39 1.15 6.09
C MET A 172 -3.36 1.31 4.97
N THR A 173 -3.61 0.68 3.82
CA THR A 173 -2.71 0.77 2.66
C THR A 173 -2.70 2.20 2.12
N ALA A 174 -3.86 2.81 1.89
CA ALA A 174 -4.00 4.14 1.31
C ALA A 174 -3.36 5.25 2.18
N TRP A 175 -3.71 5.26 3.47
CA TRP A 175 -3.43 6.41 4.34
C TRP A 175 -2.14 6.27 5.16
N ILE A 176 -1.59 5.06 5.26
CA ILE A 176 -0.35 4.80 6.01
C ILE A 176 0.73 4.28 5.06
N LEU A 177 0.48 3.15 4.39
CA LEU A 177 1.53 2.50 3.59
C LEU A 177 1.88 3.30 2.34
N GLY A 178 0.90 3.94 1.68
CA GLY A 178 1.13 4.83 0.54
C GLY A 178 2.13 5.95 0.83
N PRO A 179 1.87 6.81 1.84
CA PRO A 179 2.82 7.82 2.28
C PRO A 179 4.17 7.25 2.71
N MET A 180 4.20 6.10 3.40
CA MET A 180 5.44 5.44 3.80
C MET A 180 6.27 4.96 2.60
N CYS A 181 5.62 4.47 1.53
CA CYS A 181 6.31 4.06 0.31
C CYS A 181 7.05 5.25 -0.33
N LEU A 182 6.41 6.41 -0.43
CA LEU A 182 7.06 7.63 -0.94
C LEU A 182 8.18 8.12 0.01
N MET A 183 7.98 8.00 1.31
CA MET A 183 9.00 8.29 2.32
C MET A 183 10.24 7.41 2.12
N VAL A 184 10.07 6.11 1.85
CA VAL A 184 11.19 5.19 1.56
C VAL A 184 11.96 5.61 0.32
N VAL A 185 11.27 5.98 -0.77
CA VAL A 185 11.91 6.51 -1.98
C VAL A 185 12.80 7.71 -1.63
N TRP A 186 12.29 8.65 -0.85
CA TRP A 186 13.08 9.80 -0.39
C TRP A 186 14.26 9.40 0.51
N LEU A 187 14.06 8.47 1.45
CA LEU A 187 15.10 8.00 2.36
C LEU A 187 16.23 7.26 1.64
N HIS A 188 15.93 6.52 0.56
CA HIS A 188 16.95 5.93 -0.30
C HIS A 188 17.80 6.99 -0.99
N TYR A 189 17.16 8.02 -1.57
CA TYR A 189 17.88 9.15 -2.17
C TYR A 189 18.80 9.82 -1.14
N LYS A 190 18.31 9.96 0.10
CA LYS A 190 19.07 10.50 1.24
C LYS A 190 20.03 9.50 1.91
N ARG A 191 20.22 8.30 1.36
CA ARG A 191 21.05 7.23 1.95
C ARG A 191 20.87 7.06 3.45
N ASN A 192 19.65 7.28 3.95
CA ASN A 192 19.36 7.22 5.37
C ASN A 192 19.29 5.75 5.82
N THR A 193 19.98 5.39 6.89
CA THR A 193 20.03 4.00 7.39
C THR A 193 18.66 3.47 7.83
N THR A 194 17.74 4.34 8.25
CA THR A 194 16.39 3.96 8.67
C THR A 194 15.52 3.40 7.53
N ARG A 195 15.92 3.60 6.27
CA ARG A 195 15.19 3.11 5.09
C ARG A 195 14.92 1.61 5.15
N TYR A 196 15.90 0.80 5.56
CA TYR A 196 15.77 -0.67 5.58
C TYR A 196 14.75 -1.16 6.62
N VAL A 197 14.67 -0.46 7.76
CA VAL A 197 13.65 -0.76 8.77
C VAL A 197 12.26 -0.37 8.26
N LEU A 198 12.15 0.82 7.65
CA LEU A 198 10.87 1.29 7.12
C LEU A 198 10.35 0.39 5.98
N GLU A 199 11.24 0.01 5.06
CA GLU A 199 10.96 -0.97 4.01
C GLU A 199 10.50 -2.32 4.56
N LEU A 200 11.11 -2.80 5.64
CA LEU A 200 10.72 -4.05 6.27
C LEU A 200 9.32 -3.96 6.86
N ILE A 201 9.01 -2.85 7.54
CA ILE A 201 7.66 -2.59 8.09
C ILE A 201 6.63 -2.59 6.95
N ILE A 202 6.86 -1.81 5.89
CA ILE A 202 5.94 -1.74 4.75
C ILE A 202 5.76 -3.11 4.10
N ALA A 203 6.85 -3.85 3.88
CA ALA A 203 6.79 -5.17 3.25
C ALA A 203 5.99 -6.17 4.11
N VAL A 204 6.24 -6.22 5.43
CA VAL A 204 5.44 -7.06 6.33
C VAL A 204 3.97 -6.66 6.31
N SER A 205 3.67 -5.36 6.31
CA SER A 205 2.29 -4.86 6.25
C SER A 205 1.59 -5.21 4.94
N HIS A 206 2.25 -5.06 3.78
CA HIS A 206 1.70 -5.51 2.50
C HIS A 206 1.44 -7.01 2.50
N LEU A 207 2.43 -7.81 2.89
CA LEU A 207 2.29 -9.27 2.90
C LEU A 207 1.15 -9.72 3.84
N TYR A 208 1.05 -9.12 5.02
CA TYR A 208 -0.03 -9.38 5.97
C TYR A 208 -1.39 -8.98 5.38
N GLY A 209 -1.54 -7.74 4.89
CA GLY A 209 -2.79 -7.24 4.32
C GLY A 209 -3.26 -8.07 3.14
N THR A 210 -2.38 -8.38 2.20
CA THR A 210 -2.70 -9.23 1.04
C THR A 210 -2.98 -10.68 1.44
N THR A 211 -2.32 -11.20 2.49
CA THR A 211 -2.65 -12.54 3.02
C THR A 211 -4.04 -12.55 3.63
N VAL A 212 -4.42 -11.54 4.43
CA VAL A 212 -5.76 -11.41 5.00
C VAL A 212 -6.80 -11.26 3.88
N TYR A 213 -6.50 -10.47 2.85
CA TYR A 213 -7.37 -10.28 1.67
C TYR A 213 -7.74 -11.61 0.98
N TYR A 214 -6.75 -12.47 0.71
CA TYR A 214 -6.98 -13.78 0.10
C TYR A 214 -7.59 -14.77 1.08
N LEU A 215 -7.15 -14.76 2.33
CA LEU A 215 -7.61 -15.70 3.34
C LEU A 215 -9.10 -15.48 3.66
N GLU A 216 -9.54 -14.23 3.74
CA GLU A 216 -10.96 -13.92 4.00
C GLU A 216 -11.86 -14.49 2.89
N GLU A 217 -11.48 -14.31 1.62
CA GLU A 217 -12.27 -14.86 0.52
C GLU A 217 -12.16 -16.39 0.42
N HIS A 218 -11.01 -16.95 0.79
CA HIS A 218 -10.88 -18.39 0.88
C HIS A 218 -11.80 -18.97 1.96
N LEU A 219 -11.91 -18.31 3.11
CA LEU A 219 -12.78 -18.71 4.22
C LEU A 219 -14.27 -18.49 3.91
N SER A 220 -14.62 -17.50 3.07
CA SER A 220 -15.98 -17.31 2.56
C SER A 220 -16.40 -18.38 1.54
N GLY A 221 -15.47 -19.23 1.08
CA GLY A 221 -15.73 -20.22 0.05
C GLY A 221 -15.78 -19.62 -1.36
N TYR A 222 -15.08 -18.49 -1.58
CA TYR A 222 -15.07 -17.74 -2.84
C TYR A 222 -16.44 -17.17 -3.24
N GLU A 223 -17.20 -16.69 -2.27
CA GLU A 223 -18.56 -16.16 -2.48
C GLU A 223 -18.59 -14.89 -3.36
N HIS A 224 -17.53 -14.08 -3.33
CA HIS A 224 -17.48 -12.75 -3.95
C HIS A 224 -16.69 -12.71 -5.26
N VAL A 225 -15.99 -13.81 -5.59
CA VAL A 225 -15.16 -13.96 -6.78
C VAL A 225 -15.81 -14.93 -7.76
N PRO A 226 -15.97 -14.57 -9.05
CA PRO A 226 -16.51 -15.48 -10.06
C PRO A 226 -15.49 -16.57 -10.44
N VAL A 227 -15.43 -17.65 -9.66
CA VAL A 227 -14.48 -18.77 -9.83
C VAL A 227 -14.54 -19.42 -11.21
N ASP A 228 -15.72 -19.44 -11.85
CA ASP A 228 -15.94 -20.01 -13.19
C ASP A 228 -15.48 -19.08 -14.32
N ASN A 229 -15.05 -17.85 -14.02
CA ASN A 229 -14.57 -16.89 -15.01
C ASN A 229 -13.05 -16.70 -14.87
N PRO A 230 -12.22 -17.37 -15.72
CA PRO A 230 -10.77 -17.34 -15.58
C PRO A 230 -10.15 -15.94 -15.66
N LYS A 231 -10.76 -15.02 -16.41
CA LYS A 231 -10.29 -13.64 -16.52
C LYS A 231 -10.40 -12.92 -15.17
N TYR A 232 -11.52 -13.07 -14.49
CA TYR A 232 -11.74 -12.38 -13.23
C TYR A 232 -11.06 -13.10 -12.05
N MET A 233 -11.11 -14.43 -12.00
CA MET A 233 -10.45 -15.23 -10.98
C MET A 233 -8.92 -15.17 -11.07
N TRP A 234 -8.33 -15.49 -12.21
CA TRP A 234 -6.88 -15.66 -12.29
C TRP A 234 -6.15 -14.37 -12.64
N LEU A 235 -6.65 -13.59 -13.61
CA LEU A 235 -5.96 -12.37 -14.03
C LEU A 235 -6.20 -11.22 -13.04
N TYR A 236 -7.45 -10.89 -12.74
CA TYR A 236 -7.75 -9.73 -11.88
C TYR A 236 -7.51 -10.08 -10.40
N PHE A 237 -8.20 -11.09 -9.88
CA PHE A 237 -8.11 -11.44 -8.46
C PHE A 237 -6.73 -12.01 -8.10
N GLY A 238 -6.20 -12.97 -8.88
CA GLY A 238 -4.88 -13.56 -8.62
C GLY A 238 -3.70 -12.67 -9.05
N VAL A 239 -3.55 -12.44 -10.35
CA VAL A 239 -2.32 -11.85 -10.92
C VAL A 239 -2.16 -10.38 -10.54
N PHE A 240 -3.21 -9.54 -10.57
CA PHE A 240 -3.04 -8.12 -10.24
C PHE A 240 -2.64 -7.89 -8.77
N ASN A 241 -3.05 -8.76 -7.84
CA ASN A 241 -2.66 -8.65 -6.42
C ASN A 241 -1.33 -9.35 -6.10
N SER A 242 -0.88 -10.31 -6.93
CA SER A 242 0.37 -11.06 -6.72
C SER A 242 1.65 -10.22 -6.50
N PRO A 243 1.81 -8.99 -7.06
CA PRO A 243 2.99 -8.18 -6.77
C PRO A 243 3.13 -7.83 -5.27
N TRP A 244 2.01 -7.62 -4.57
CA TRP A 244 2.00 -7.36 -3.11
C TRP A 244 2.22 -8.62 -2.26
N LEU A 245 2.38 -9.79 -2.88
CA LEU A 245 2.94 -10.98 -2.23
C LEU A 245 4.44 -11.12 -2.56
N ILE A 246 4.78 -11.02 -3.83
CA ILE A 246 6.13 -11.34 -4.34
C ILE A 246 7.16 -10.31 -3.88
N PHE A 247 6.94 -9.02 -4.16
CA PHE A 247 7.93 -7.99 -3.83
C PHE A 247 8.16 -7.85 -2.32
N PRO A 248 7.11 -7.87 -1.48
CA PRO A 248 7.30 -7.87 -0.03
C PRO A 248 8.16 -9.02 0.49
N VAL A 249 7.96 -10.25 0.03
CA VAL A 249 8.81 -11.39 0.43
C VAL A 249 10.28 -11.14 0.07
N LEU A 250 10.56 -10.67 -1.15
CA LEU A 250 11.91 -10.34 -1.59
C LEU A 250 12.55 -9.24 -0.73
N ILE A 251 11.78 -8.21 -0.38
CA ILE A 251 12.23 -7.09 0.46
C ILE A 251 12.51 -7.57 1.89
N ILE A 252 11.63 -8.41 2.46
CA ILE A 252 11.78 -8.98 3.80
C ILE A 252 13.09 -9.76 3.87
N ILE A 253 13.31 -10.71 2.94
CA ILE A 253 14.53 -11.53 2.93
C ILE A 253 15.78 -10.66 2.82
N ARG A 254 15.79 -9.72 1.86
CA ARG A 254 16.93 -8.82 1.66
C ARG A 254 17.22 -7.99 2.91
N ASN A 255 16.19 -7.40 3.51
CA ASN A 255 16.36 -6.49 4.64
C ASN A 255 16.71 -7.25 5.92
N TRP A 256 16.16 -8.45 6.10
CA TRP A 256 16.58 -9.36 7.17
C TRP A 256 18.09 -9.61 7.09
N LEU A 257 18.59 -10.05 5.94
CA LEU A 257 20.02 -10.35 5.76
C LEU A 257 20.90 -9.12 6.01
N LEU A 258 20.54 -7.96 5.45
CA LEU A 258 21.30 -6.72 5.63
C LEU A 258 21.32 -6.25 7.09
N LEU A 259 20.17 -6.27 7.76
CA LEU A 259 20.05 -5.84 9.14
C LEU A 259 20.79 -6.79 10.10
N SER A 260 20.63 -8.11 9.92
CA SER A 260 21.37 -9.11 10.69
C SER A 260 22.88 -8.98 10.50
N HIS A 261 23.35 -8.74 9.27
CA HIS A 261 24.77 -8.50 9.03
C HIS A 261 25.28 -7.24 9.74
N CYS A 262 24.52 -6.13 9.68
CA CYS A 262 24.89 -4.91 10.39
C CYS A 262 24.98 -5.13 11.91
N GLN A 263 24.05 -5.89 12.47
CA GLN A 263 24.05 -6.22 13.90
C GLN A 263 25.27 -7.07 14.27
N ALA A 264 25.57 -8.12 13.50
CA ALA A 264 26.73 -8.97 13.76
C ALA A 264 28.06 -8.19 13.73
N VAL A 265 28.23 -7.27 12.77
CA VAL A 265 29.40 -6.38 12.71
C VAL A 265 29.47 -5.49 13.95
N TYR A 266 28.34 -4.94 14.39
CA TYR A 266 28.28 -4.09 15.58
C TYR A 266 28.64 -4.86 16.86
N ASP A 267 28.18 -6.08 17.02
CA ASP A 267 28.46 -6.93 18.19
C ASP A 267 29.97 -7.21 18.31
N VAL A 268 30.64 -7.52 17.19
CA VAL A 268 32.10 -7.69 17.14
C VAL A 268 32.83 -6.40 17.52
N MET A 269 32.35 -5.25 17.06
CA MET A 269 32.95 -3.95 17.40
C MET A 269 32.84 -3.63 18.89
N ILE A 270 31.71 -3.95 19.52
CA ILE A 270 31.53 -3.81 20.97
C ILE A 270 32.51 -4.70 21.72
N ALA A 271 32.56 -6.00 21.38
CA ALA A 271 33.43 -6.95 22.07
C ALA A 271 34.90 -6.51 22.02
N LYS A 272 35.37 -6.06 20.84
CA LYS A 272 36.73 -5.53 20.68
C LYS A 272 36.97 -4.27 21.51
N ARG A 273 35.98 -3.38 21.59
CA ARG A 273 36.08 -2.15 22.40
C ARG A 273 36.18 -2.45 23.90
N GLU A 274 35.47 -3.47 24.37
CA GLU A 274 35.53 -3.93 25.75
C GLU A 274 36.88 -4.58 26.09
N GLN A 275 37.40 -5.43 25.20
CA GLN A 275 38.74 -6.00 25.32
C GLN A 275 39.81 -4.91 25.48
N LEU A 276 39.84 -3.93 24.57
CA LEU A 276 40.77 -2.80 24.62
C LEU A 276 40.62 -1.96 25.91
N ARG A 277 39.39 -1.84 26.43
CA ARG A 277 39.14 -1.11 27.68
C ARG A 277 39.67 -1.87 28.90
N ASN A 278 39.57 -3.19 28.88
CA ASN A 278 40.07 -4.05 29.95
C ASN A 278 41.60 -4.10 29.95
N GLU A 279 42.24 -4.14 28.78
CA GLU A 279 43.70 -4.02 28.64
C GLU A 279 44.21 -2.70 29.23
N LYS A 280 43.55 -1.57 28.90
CA LYS A 280 43.91 -0.25 29.46
C LYS A 280 43.70 -0.12 30.97
N LYS A 281 42.91 -0.97 31.61
CA LYS A 281 42.74 -0.98 33.07
C LYS A 281 43.82 -1.80 33.78
N LYS A 282 44.55 -2.64 33.04
CA LYS A 282 45.65 -3.47 33.56
C LYS A 282 47.01 -2.75 33.52
N HIS A 283 47.07 -1.54 32.97
CA HIS A 283 48.24 -0.67 32.90
C HIS A 283 47.90 0.66 33.56
#